data_AF-A0A1M6H032-F1
#
_entry.id   AF-A0A1M6H032-F1
#
_cell.length_a   1.000
_cell.length_b   1.000
_cell.length_c   1.000
_cell.angle_alpha   90.00
_cell.angle_beta   90.00
_cell.angle_gamma   90.00
#
_symmetry.space_group_name_H-M   'P 1'
#
loop_
_entity.id
_entity.type
_entity.pdbx_description
1 polymer ?
#
loop_
_entity_poly.entity_id
_entity_poly.type
_entity_poly.pdbx_seq_one_letter_code
_entity_poly.pdbx_strand_id
1 'polypeptide(L)'
;MKRLILVRHAKSSWEHPVDDHARPLKTRGFKDAAFVSKALNKLDLDIDLVLCSDAVRTRMTSEIFISELNINPEIVILNHDLYDFSGNDLIRTIKSCDTTVNTLMVFGHNHAITYFVNTYGSTFIDNVPTSGVVIIEFDIDNWNALKPGITQNTFFPRNFK
;
A
#
# COMPACT_ATOMS: atom_id res chain seq x y z
N MET A 1 16.81 -4.41 -10.05
CA MET A 1 15.36 -4.17 -10.27
C MET A 1 14.64 -4.29 -8.94
N LYS A 2 13.78 -3.31 -8.59
CA LYS A 2 12.94 -3.31 -7.39
C LYS A 2 11.48 -3.06 -7.77
N ARG A 3 10.54 -3.69 -7.07
CA ARG A 3 9.09 -3.53 -7.27
C ARG A 3 8.43 -3.03 -5.99
N LEU A 4 7.69 -1.95 -6.09
CA LEU A 4 6.90 -1.40 -5.00
C LEU A 4 5.41 -1.57 -5.27
N ILE A 5 4.70 -2.13 -4.31
CA ILE A 5 3.24 -2.28 -4.32
C ILE A 5 2.66 -1.37 -3.24
N LEU A 6 2.11 -0.23 -3.63
CA LEU A 6 1.49 0.72 -2.71
C LEU A 6 0.00 0.44 -2.58
N VAL A 7 -0.47 0.28 -1.35
CA VAL A 7 -1.87 0.02 -1.02
C VAL A 7 -2.40 1.12 -0.11
N ARG A 8 -3.36 1.91 -0.59
CA ARG A 8 -4.11 2.83 0.30
C ARG A 8 -5.11 2.02 1.10
N HIS A 9 -5.21 2.29 2.41
CA HIS A 9 -6.21 1.66 3.26
C HIS A 9 -7.63 1.72 2.67
N ALA A 10 -8.44 0.70 2.97
CA ALA A 10 -9.83 0.63 2.56
C ALA A 10 -10.70 1.66 3.31
N LYS A 11 -11.93 1.85 2.85
CA LYS A 11 -12.82 2.89 3.39
C LYS A 11 -13.05 2.71 4.90
N SER A 12 -12.66 3.71 5.69
CA SER A 12 -12.83 3.74 7.15
C SER A 12 -14.18 4.30 7.60
N SER A 13 -14.55 4.00 8.84
CA SER A 13 -15.76 4.48 9.53
C SER A 13 -15.50 5.75 10.32
N TRP A 14 -16.51 6.61 10.40
CA TRP A 14 -16.55 7.80 11.27
C TRP A 14 -17.66 7.65 12.34
N GLU A 15 -18.34 6.50 12.38
CA GLU A 15 -19.52 6.28 13.24
C GLU A 15 -19.16 5.89 14.68
N HIS A 16 -17.87 5.65 14.94
CA HIS A 16 -17.38 5.29 16.27
C HIS A 16 -16.73 6.51 16.93
N PRO A 17 -16.97 6.76 18.23
CA PRO A 17 -16.35 7.84 18.97
C PRO A 17 -14.92 7.45 19.39
N VAL A 18 -14.04 7.31 18.40
CA VAL A 18 -12.63 6.91 18.58
C VAL A 18 -11.72 7.91 17.88
N ASP A 19 -10.47 8.01 18.35
CA ASP A 19 -9.44 8.83 17.70
C ASP A 19 -9.15 8.33 16.28
N ASP A 20 -8.60 9.20 15.43
CA ASP A 20 -8.43 8.89 14.01
C ASP A 20 -7.67 7.57 13.78
N HIS A 21 -6.59 7.35 14.53
CA HIS A 21 -5.73 6.17 14.45
C HIS A 21 -6.51 4.87 14.74
N ALA A 22 -7.48 4.92 15.65
CA ALA A 22 -8.29 3.78 16.08
C ALA A 22 -9.53 3.52 15.20
N ARG A 23 -9.76 4.33 14.14
CA ARG A 23 -10.95 4.18 13.29
C ARG A 23 -10.94 2.87 12.52
N PRO A 24 -12.01 2.05 12.59
CA PRO A 24 -12.10 0.78 11.88
C PRO A 24 -12.54 0.98 10.43
N LEU A 25 -12.55 -0.12 9.66
CA LEU A 25 -13.15 -0.15 8.33
C LEU A 25 -14.68 -0.07 8.37
N LYS A 26 -15.27 0.55 7.33
CA LYS A 26 -16.71 0.42 7.03
C LYS A 26 -16.99 -0.89 6.28
N THR A 27 -18.22 -1.37 6.32
CA THR A 27 -18.67 -2.57 5.58
C THR A 27 -18.27 -2.54 4.09
N ARG A 28 -18.37 -1.38 3.43
CA ARG A 28 -17.93 -1.23 2.04
C ARG A 28 -16.41 -1.39 1.88
N GLY A 29 -15.63 -0.92 2.86
CA GLY A 29 -14.17 -1.05 2.88
C GLY A 29 -13.72 -2.50 2.86
N PHE A 30 -14.33 -3.37 3.67
CA PHE A 30 -14.06 -4.81 3.64
C PHE A 30 -14.31 -5.43 2.26
N LYS A 31 -15.46 -5.08 1.64
CA LYS A 31 -15.82 -5.58 0.30
C LYS A 31 -14.82 -5.10 -0.77
N ASP A 32 -14.46 -3.83 -0.75
CA ASP A 32 -13.51 -3.24 -1.70
C ASP A 32 -12.12 -3.87 -1.56
N ALA A 33 -11.65 -4.07 -0.32
CA ALA A 33 -10.38 -4.73 -0.05
C ALA A 33 -10.35 -6.16 -0.61
N ALA A 34 -11.38 -6.95 -0.35
CA ALA A 34 -11.47 -8.33 -0.85
C ALA A 34 -11.51 -8.41 -2.39
N PHE A 35 -12.24 -7.49 -3.05
CA PHE A 35 -12.27 -7.48 -4.52
C PHE A 35 -10.93 -7.11 -5.13
N VAL A 36 -10.26 -6.09 -4.57
CA VAL A 36 -8.98 -5.63 -5.08
C VAL A 36 -7.87 -6.66 -4.80
N SER A 37 -7.80 -7.23 -3.60
CA SER A 37 -6.81 -8.25 -3.27
C SER A 37 -6.97 -9.49 -4.14
N LYS A 38 -8.21 -9.93 -4.43
CA LYS A 38 -8.48 -11.07 -5.32
C LYS A 38 -8.04 -10.80 -6.77
N ALA A 39 -8.21 -9.57 -7.24
CA ALA A 39 -7.73 -9.17 -8.55
C ALA A 39 -6.20 -9.12 -8.61
N LEU A 40 -5.56 -8.60 -7.55
CA LEU A 40 -4.10 -8.55 -7.41
C LEU A 40 -3.48 -9.95 -7.34
N ASN A 41 -4.13 -10.90 -6.67
CA ASN A 41 -3.66 -12.29 -6.52
C ASN A 41 -3.43 -12.99 -7.86
N LYS A 42 -4.12 -12.56 -8.93
CA LYS A 42 -3.94 -13.11 -10.28
C LYS A 42 -2.57 -12.81 -10.89
N LEU A 43 -1.82 -11.85 -10.33
CA LEU A 43 -0.46 -11.54 -10.78
C LEU A 43 0.60 -12.47 -10.17
N ASP A 44 0.25 -13.31 -9.19
CA ASP A 44 1.14 -14.29 -8.57
C ASP A 44 2.49 -13.66 -8.13
N LEU A 45 2.39 -12.57 -7.36
CA LEU A 45 3.55 -11.77 -6.97
C LEU A 45 4.25 -12.39 -5.76
N ASP A 46 5.55 -12.64 -5.90
CA ASP A 46 6.41 -12.98 -4.78
C ASP A 46 6.79 -11.71 -4.01
N ILE A 47 6.36 -11.63 -2.74
CA ILE A 47 6.51 -10.45 -1.88
C ILE A 47 7.52 -10.78 -0.80
N ASP A 48 8.61 -10.00 -0.75
CA ASP A 48 9.69 -10.21 0.21
C ASP A 48 9.42 -9.55 1.56
N LEU A 49 8.72 -8.42 1.56
CA LEU A 49 8.42 -7.65 2.77
C LEU A 49 7.11 -6.87 2.63
N VAL A 50 6.33 -6.85 3.73
CA VAL A 50 5.16 -5.99 3.88
C VAL A 50 5.40 -4.99 5.01
N LEU A 51 5.30 -3.70 4.72
CA LEU A 51 5.28 -2.64 5.72
C LEU A 51 3.88 -2.06 5.82
N CYS A 52 3.34 -1.93 7.04
CA CYS A 52 1.98 -1.47 7.25
C CYS A 52 1.92 -0.39 8.32
N SER A 53 1.22 0.71 8.06
CA SER A 53 0.87 1.66 9.12
C SER A 53 0.10 0.96 10.24
N ASP A 54 0.48 1.27 11.47
CA ASP A 54 -0.11 0.72 12.70
C ASP A 54 -1.55 1.16 12.96
N ALA A 55 -2.10 2.12 12.20
CA ALA A 55 -3.50 2.53 12.30
C ALA A 55 -4.46 1.35 12.05
N VAL A 56 -5.58 1.35 12.76
CA VAL A 56 -6.52 0.20 12.76
C VAL A 56 -7.05 -0.08 11.34
N ARG A 57 -7.45 0.95 10.59
CA ARG A 57 -7.91 0.81 9.20
C ARG A 57 -6.85 0.24 8.25
N THR A 58 -5.58 0.57 8.42
CA THR A 58 -4.49 0.04 7.56
C THR A 58 -4.24 -1.42 7.91
N ARG A 59 -4.15 -1.75 9.21
CA ARG A 59 -4.02 -3.13 9.69
C ARG A 59 -5.14 -4.05 9.21
N MET A 60 -6.39 -3.63 9.39
CA MET A 60 -7.54 -4.39 8.91
C MET A 60 -7.56 -4.55 7.38
N THR A 61 -7.06 -3.55 6.64
CA THR A 61 -6.92 -3.67 5.18
C THR A 61 -5.82 -4.68 4.84
N SER A 62 -4.66 -4.61 5.51
CA SER A 62 -3.56 -5.54 5.25
C SER A 62 -3.92 -6.97 5.58
N GLU A 63 -4.66 -7.23 6.66
CA GLU A 63 -5.11 -8.58 7.04
C GLU A 63 -5.92 -9.25 5.91
N ILE A 64 -6.79 -8.50 5.23
CA ILE A 64 -7.58 -8.99 4.09
C ILE A 64 -6.65 -9.34 2.90
N PHE A 65 -5.67 -8.48 2.62
CA PHE A 65 -4.72 -8.71 1.53
C PHE A 65 -3.78 -9.88 1.82
N ILE A 66 -3.25 -9.96 3.04
CA ILE A 66 -2.35 -11.04 3.49
C ILE A 66 -3.05 -12.39 3.35
N SER A 67 -4.31 -12.48 3.80
CA SER A 67 -5.09 -13.71 3.68
C SER A 67 -5.39 -14.08 2.22
N GLU A 68 -5.77 -13.12 1.37
CA GLU A 68 -6.13 -13.42 -0.02
C GLU A 68 -4.90 -13.76 -0.89
N LEU A 69 -3.78 -13.11 -0.63
CA LEU A 69 -2.51 -13.30 -1.34
C LEU A 69 -1.66 -14.44 -0.77
N ASN A 70 -2.12 -15.11 0.30
CA ASN A 70 -1.37 -16.16 1.02
C ASN A 70 0.04 -15.70 1.47
N ILE A 71 0.16 -14.44 1.91
CA ILE A 71 1.43 -13.87 2.37
C ILE A 71 1.79 -14.45 3.75
N ASN A 72 3.07 -14.82 3.95
CA ASN A 72 3.57 -15.22 5.27
C ASN A 72 3.42 -14.04 6.27
N PRO A 73 2.69 -14.19 7.39
CA PRO A 73 2.57 -13.13 8.39
C PRO A 73 3.91 -12.67 8.99
N GLU A 74 4.96 -13.49 8.96
CA GLU A 74 6.28 -13.15 9.52
C GLU A 74 7.00 -12.03 8.75
N ILE A 75 6.65 -11.80 7.48
CA ILE A 75 7.21 -10.71 6.67
C ILE A 75 6.40 -9.41 6.79
N VAL A 76 5.45 -9.34 7.73
CA VAL A 76 4.58 -8.17 7.94
C VAL A 76 5.05 -7.39 9.15
N ILE A 77 5.51 -6.15 8.92
CA ILE A 77 6.02 -5.27 9.96
C ILE A 77 5.12 -4.04 10.08
N LEU A 78 4.64 -3.78 11.30
CA LEU A 78 3.93 -2.53 11.61
C LEU A 78 4.93 -1.40 11.80
N ASN A 79 4.67 -0.26 11.18
CA ASN A 79 5.51 0.92 11.26
C ASN A 79 4.65 2.18 11.46
N HIS A 80 4.87 2.88 12.57
CA HIS A 80 4.16 4.12 12.90
C HIS A 80 4.43 5.25 11.89
N ASP A 81 5.64 5.31 11.32
CA ASP A 81 6.03 6.33 10.34
C ASP A 81 5.19 6.26 9.06
N LEU A 82 4.54 5.12 8.79
CA LEU A 82 3.61 4.97 7.68
C LEU A 82 2.23 5.57 7.95
N TYR A 83 1.94 6.03 9.18
CA TYR A 83 0.82 6.92 9.48
C TYR A 83 1.11 8.36 9.00
N ASP A 84 1.46 8.48 7.72
CA ASP A 84 1.90 9.71 7.08
C ASP A 84 0.87 10.19 6.07
N PHE A 85 0.67 11.51 6.07
CA PHE A 85 -0.24 12.21 5.18
C PHE A 85 0.49 13.19 4.25
N SER A 86 1.77 13.45 4.52
CA SER A 86 2.65 14.36 3.77
C SER A 86 3.42 13.65 2.64
N GLY A 87 3.83 12.39 2.87
CA GLY A 87 4.65 11.60 1.95
C GLY A 87 6.13 11.50 2.35
N ASN A 88 6.61 12.36 3.24
CA ASN A 88 8.03 12.40 3.62
C ASN A 88 8.47 11.14 4.39
N ASP A 89 7.66 10.70 5.36
CA ASP A 89 7.95 9.51 6.17
C ASP A 89 7.76 8.23 5.36
N LEU A 90 6.75 8.20 4.48
CA LEU A 90 6.58 7.12 3.51
C LEU A 90 7.84 6.95 2.64
N ILE A 91 8.37 8.05 2.08
CA ILE A 91 9.58 8.02 1.25
C ILE A 91 10.79 7.56 2.06
N ARG A 92 10.99 8.11 3.27
CA ARG A 92 12.10 7.72 4.16
C ARG A 92 12.05 6.23 4.48
N THR A 93 10.88 5.73 4.86
CA THR A 93 10.65 4.32 5.19
C THR A 93 10.98 3.40 4.02
N ILE A 94 10.54 3.75 2.81
CA ILE A 94 10.86 2.96 1.61
C ILE A 94 12.37 3.01 1.34
N LYS A 95 13.00 4.18 1.41
CA LYS A 95 14.45 4.33 1.17
C LYS A 95 15.32 3.57 2.19
N SER A 96 14.84 3.37 3.41
CA SER A 96 15.54 2.59 4.45
C SER A 96 15.38 1.08 4.33
N CYS A 97 14.58 0.59 3.38
CA CYS A 97 14.36 -0.84 3.19
C CYS A 97 15.65 -1.56 2.76
N ASP A 98 15.86 -2.77 3.27
CA ASP A 98 17.06 -3.56 3.02
C ASP A 98 17.23 -3.84 1.52
N THR A 99 18.48 -3.85 1.05
CA THR A 99 18.85 -4.17 -0.33
C THR A 99 18.44 -5.57 -0.78
N THR A 100 18.22 -6.51 0.14
CA THR A 100 17.78 -7.87 -0.14
C THR A 100 16.30 -7.95 -0.55
N VAL A 101 15.48 -6.97 -0.15
CA VAL A 101 14.05 -6.89 -0.50
C VAL A 101 13.90 -6.44 -1.95
N ASN A 102 13.35 -7.27 -2.83
CA ASN A 102 13.10 -6.95 -4.23
C ASN A 102 11.67 -6.46 -4.46
N THR A 103 10.69 -7.13 -3.86
CA THR A 103 9.27 -6.74 -3.89
C THR A 103 8.84 -6.27 -2.50
N LEU A 104 8.62 -4.96 -2.38
CA LEU A 104 8.12 -4.32 -1.17
C LEU A 104 6.64 -3.98 -1.33
N MET A 105 5.80 -4.45 -0.42
CA MET A 105 4.40 -4.02 -0.31
C MET A 105 4.23 -3.06 0.86
N VAL A 106 3.53 -1.94 0.65
CA VAL A 106 3.35 -0.91 1.67
C VAL A 106 1.88 -0.51 1.81
N PHE A 107 1.34 -0.60 3.03
CA PHE A 107 -0.01 -0.14 3.38
C PHE A 107 0.05 1.20 4.11
N GLY A 108 -0.62 2.22 3.56
CA GLY A 108 -0.57 3.58 4.12
C GLY A 108 -1.80 4.44 3.80
N HIS A 109 -1.61 5.75 3.84
CA HIS A 109 -2.67 6.75 3.76
C HIS A 109 -2.48 7.71 2.58
N ASN A 110 -3.57 8.38 2.20
CA ASN A 110 -3.47 9.59 1.40
C ASN A 110 -3.36 10.79 2.34
N HIS A 111 -2.67 11.87 1.99
CA HIS A 111 -2.18 12.19 0.63
C HIS A 111 -0.81 11.60 0.27
N ALA A 112 -0.08 11.05 1.25
CA ALA A 112 1.27 10.48 1.08
C ALA A 112 1.39 9.51 -0.10
N ILE A 113 0.48 8.53 -0.23
CA ILE A 113 0.52 7.57 -1.35
C ILE A 113 0.35 8.27 -2.70
N THR A 114 -0.62 9.18 -2.83
CA THR A 114 -0.86 9.90 -4.10
C THR A 114 0.34 10.79 -4.45
N TYR A 115 0.93 11.43 -3.45
CA TYR A 115 2.16 12.20 -3.64
C TYR A 115 3.32 11.31 -4.13
N PHE A 116 3.53 10.14 -3.49
CA PHE A 116 4.58 9.22 -3.88
C PHE A 116 4.41 8.74 -5.32
N VAL A 117 3.22 8.25 -5.69
CA VAL A 117 3.00 7.69 -7.04
C VAL A 117 3.18 8.74 -8.13
N ASN A 118 2.83 10.00 -7.88
CA ASN A 118 3.03 11.09 -8.85
C ASN A 118 4.47 11.61 -8.87
N THR A 119 5.25 11.38 -7.81
CA THR A 119 6.66 11.77 -7.75
C THR A 119 7.57 10.72 -8.38
N TYR A 120 7.30 9.44 -8.14
CA TYR A 120 8.17 8.32 -8.50
C TYR A 120 7.59 7.38 -9.56
N GLY A 121 6.31 7.48 -9.90
CA GLY A 121 5.70 6.71 -10.97
C GLY A 121 5.72 7.44 -12.32
N SER A 122 5.51 6.69 -13.40
CA SER A 122 5.45 7.22 -14.77
C SER A 122 4.04 7.66 -15.21
N THR A 123 3.02 7.36 -14.40
CA THR A 123 1.61 7.65 -14.70
C THR A 123 1.04 8.59 -13.64
N PHE A 124 0.48 9.72 -14.08
CA PHE A 124 -0.22 10.64 -13.20
C PHE A 124 -1.55 10.03 -12.71
N ILE A 125 -1.79 10.10 -11.40
CA ILE A 125 -3.01 9.64 -10.75
C ILE A 125 -3.52 10.79 -9.87
N ASP A 126 -4.67 11.35 -10.22
CA ASP A 126 -5.28 12.48 -9.49
C ASP A 126 -5.48 12.19 -8.00
N ASN A 127 -6.06 11.02 -7.69
CA ASN A 127 -6.16 10.51 -6.32
C ASN A 127 -6.23 8.99 -6.32
N VAL A 128 -5.29 8.34 -5.62
CA VAL A 128 -5.37 6.89 -5.36
C VAL A 128 -6.58 6.65 -4.44
N PRO A 129 -7.64 5.92 -4.86
CA PRO A 129 -8.84 5.73 -4.07
C PRO A 129 -8.57 4.82 -2.86
N THR A 130 -9.47 4.81 -1.87
CA THR A 130 -9.41 3.83 -0.77
C THR A 130 -9.38 2.41 -1.32
N SER A 131 -8.57 1.54 -0.73
CA SER A 131 -8.28 0.19 -1.23
C SER A 131 -7.60 0.15 -2.61
N GLY A 132 -7.14 1.30 -3.14
CA GLY A 132 -6.43 1.36 -4.40
C GLY A 132 -5.01 0.81 -4.27
N VAL A 133 -4.60 0.03 -5.27
CA VAL A 133 -3.23 -0.50 -5.41
C VAL A 133 -2.55 0.14 -6.60
N VAL A 134 -1.29 0.50 -6.45
CA VAL A 134 -0.41 0.94 -7.53
C VAL A 134 0.90 0.16 -7.47
N ILE A 135 1.30 -0.44 -8.59
CA ILE A 135 2.56 -1.17 -8.72
C ILE A 135 3.54 -0.33 -9.55
N ILE A 136 4.71 -0.06 -8.99
CA ILE A 136 5.78 0.69 -9.67
C ILE A 136 7.05 -0.18 -9.68
N GLU A 137 7.70 -0.27 -10.83
CA GLU A 137 8.98 -0.92 -10.97
C GLU A 137 10.11 0.09 -11.17
N PHE A 138 11.22 -0.16 -10.49
CA PHE A 138 12.38 0.70 -10.44
C PHE A 138 13.60 -0.05 -10.96
N ASP A 139 14.29 0.56 -11.91
CA ASP A 139 15.60 0.12 -12.37
C ASP A 139 16.71 0.60 -11.39
N ILE A 140 16.67 0.05 -10.18
CA ILE A 140 17.61 0.31 -9.10
C ILE A 140 17.97 -1.01 -8.40
N ASP A 141 19.11 -1.01 -7.70
CA ASP A 141 19.56 -2.14 -6.88
C ASP A 141 19.35 -1.89 -5.37
N ASN A 142 19.21 -0.62 -4.98
CA ASN A 142 19.02 -0.21 -3.59
C ASN A 142 17.86 0.80 -3.50
N TRP A 143 16.95 0.60 -2.54
CA TRP A 143 15.82 1.49 -2.29
C TRP A 143 16.21 2.93 -1.97
N ASN A 144 17.38 3.16 -1.36
CA ASN A 144 17.87 4.51 -1.11
C ASN A 144 18.17 5.30 -2.41
N ALA A 145 18.42 4.59 -3.52
CA ALA A 145 18.64 5.17 -4.84
C ALA A 145 17.34 5.43 -5.63
N LEU A 146 16.18 5.46 -4.95
CA LEU A 146 14.87 5.74 -5.55
C LEU A 146 14.95 6.92 -6.55
N LYS A 147 14.59 6.61 -7.79
CA LYS A 147 14.43 7.51 -8.93
C LYS A 147 13.06 7.25 -9.57
N PRO A 148 12.54 8.10 -10.46
CA PRO A 148 11.31 7.79 -11.19
C PRO A 148 11.39 6.41 -11.86
N GLY A 149 10.37 5.60 -11.66
CA GLY A 149 10.18 4.26 -12.21
C GLY A 149 8.98 4.18 -13.14
N ILE A 150 8.63 2.96 -13.53
CA ILE A 150 7.51 2.69 -14.44
C ILE A 150 6.32 2.16 -13.64
N THR A 151 5.20 2.86 -13.71
CA THR A 151 3.92 2.38 -13.17
C THR A 151 3.41 1.24 -14.06
N GLN A 152 3.35 0.02 -13.54
CA GLN A 152 2.97 -1.18 -14.29
C GLN A 152 1.46 -1.46 -14.26
N ASN A 153 0.88 -1.45 -13.06
CA ASN A 153 -0.53 -1.80 -12.86
C ASN A 153 -1.19 -0.91 -11.81
N THR A 154 -2.49 -0.73 -11.96
CA THR A 154 -3.34 -0.12 -10.95
C THR A 154 -4.59 -0.98 -10.73
N PHE A 155 -4.97 -1.17 -9.47
CA PHE A 155 -6.19 -1.89 -9.11
C PHE A 155 -7.05 -0.99 -8.24
N PHE A 156 -8.12 -0.44 -8.81
CA PHE A 156 -9.03 0.45 -8.10
C PHE A 156 -10.41 -0.22 -7.97
N PRO A 157 -11.08 -0.10 -6.81
CA PRO A 157 -12.36 -0.78 -6.58
C PRO A 157 -13.44 -0.49 -7.63
N ARG A 158 -13.42 0.69 -8.26
CA ARG A 158 -14.38 1.07 -9.31
C ARG A 158 -14.24 0.24 -10.58
N ASN A 159 -13.08 -0.37 -10.82
CA ASN A 159 -12.80 -1.16 -12.02
C ASN A 159 -13.36 -2.59 -11.91
N PHE A 160 -13.86 -2.97 -10.73
CA PHE A 160 -14.40 -4.31 -10.43
C PHE A 160 -15.89 -4.28 -10.06
N LYS A 161 -16.57 -3.17 -10.35
CA LYS A 161 -18.03 -3.03 -10.18
C LYS A 161 -18.75 -3.19 -11.49
#